data_AF-A0A1D6LTC5-F1
#
_entry.id   AF-A0A1D6LTC5-F1
#
_cell.length_a   1.000
_cell.length_b   1.000
_cell.length_c   1.000
_cell.angle_alpha   90.00
_cell.angle_beta   90.00
_cell.angle_gamma   90.00
#
_symmetry.space_group_name_H-M   'P 1'
#
loop_
_entity.id
_entity.type
_entity.pdbx_description
1 polymer ?
#
loop_
_entity_poly.entity_id
_entity_poly.type
_entity_poly.pdbx_seq_one_letter_code
_entity_poly.pdbx_strand_id
1 'polypeptide(L)'
;MATALGGGPNPTADAMEVDPPRASADEKHVATIIAGGSDAVTGHIISTTIGGKNGEPKRTISYMAERVVGTGSFGVVFQAKCIETGETVAIKKVLQDKRYKNRELQIMRSIDHCNVISLKHCFFSTTSRDELFLNLVMEFVPESLYRVLKHYKDMKQRMPLIYVKLYMYQIFRGLAYIHTVPGICHRDIKPQNILVDPLSHQVKVCDFGSAKILVCTCSNDNSKK
;
A
#
# COMPACT_ATOMS: atom_id res chain seq x y z
N MET A 1 2.02 -67.97 -18.86
CA MET A 1 3.16 -68.51 -18.09
C MET A 1 3.73 -67.35 -17.29
N ALA A 2 3.34 -67.08 -16.04
CA ALA A 2 3.60 -67.81 -14.79
C ALA A 2 5.08 -67.82 -14.38
N THR A 3 5.48 -66.88 -13.50
CA THR A 3 6.36 -67.04 -12.29
C THR A 3 6.60 -65.63 -11.69
N ALA A 4 6.07 -65.32 -10.50
CA ALA A 4 6.59 -65.55 -9.14
C ALA A 4 7.71 -64.55 -8.76
N LEU A 5 7.38 -63.50 -7.99
CA LEU A 5 7.56 -63.35 -6.53
C LEU A 5 9.01 -63.07 -6.10
N GLY A 6 9.25 -61.83 -5.69
CA GLY A 6 10.45 -61.39 -4.96
C GLY A 6 10.11 -60.18 -4.11
N GLY A 7 9.83 -60.41 -2.83
CA GLY A 7 9.62 -59.37 -1.84
C GLY A 7 10.92 -58.63 -1.53
N GLY A 8 10.88 -57.31 -1.63
CA GLY A 8 11.90 -56.39 -1.13
C GLY A 8 11.29 -55.51 -0.04
N PRO A 9 12.08 -55.08 0.96
CA PRO A 9 11.55 -54.44 2.16
C PRO A 9 10.97 -53.05 1.86
N ASN A 10 9.86 -52.74 2.53
CA ASN A 10 9.29 -51.39 2.62
C ASN A 10 10.40 -50.37 2.89
N PRO A 11 10.61 -49.37 2.01
CA PRO A 11 11.27 -48.15 2.44
C PRO A 11 10.29 -47.45 3.37
N THR A 12 10.63 -47.42 4.66
CA THR A 12 10.01 -46.54 5.65
C THR A 12 9.94 -45.14 5.05
N ALA A 13 8.72 -44.63 4.92
CA ALA A 13 8.47 -43.25 4.59
C ALA A 13 9.06 -42.38 5.71
N ASP A 14 10.27 -41.87 5.51
CA ASP A 14 10.70 -40.65 6.19
C ASP A 14 9.86 -39.51 5.61
N ALA A 15 8.68 -39.35 6.20
CA ALA A 15 7.98 -38.09 6.16
C ALA A 15 8.92 -37.08 6.84
N MET A 16 9.67 -36.34 6.03
CA MET A 16 10.16 -35.03 6.44
C MET A 16 8.90 -34.20 6.75
N GLU A 17 8.50 -34.18 8.02
CA GLU A 17 7.69 -33.10 8.56
C GLU A 17 8.48 -31.81 8.31
N VAL A 18 8.10 -31.12 7.23
CA VAL A 18 8.54 -29.74 7.01
C VAL A 18 7.83 -28.94 8.08
N ASP A 19 8.55 -28.66 9.16
CA ASP A 19 8.15 -27.72 10.20
C ASP A 19 7.54 -26.48 9.52
N PRO A 20 6.33 -26.04 9.91
CA PRO A 20 5.79 -24.79 9.39
C PRO A 20 6.80 -23.68 9.69
N PRO A 21 7.02 -22.72 8.77
CA PRO A 21 8.03 -21.70 8.98
C PRO A 21 7.78 -21.02 10.33
N ARG A 22 8.72 -21.23 11.26
CA ARG A 22 8.73 -20.58 12.57
C ARG A 22 8.50 -19.10 12.31
N ALA A 23 7.40 -18.58 12.82
CA ALA A 23 7.12 -17.16 12.80
C ALA A 23 8.34 -16.45 13.39
N SER A 24 9.11 -15.77 12.53
CA SER A 24 10.27 -15.00 12.95
C SER A 24 9.79 -13.99 13.98
N ALA A 25 10.30 -14.10 15.19
CA ALA A 25 10.07 -13.19 16.28
C ALA A 25 10.78 -11.85 16.03
N ASP A 26 10.39 -11.13 14.98
CA ASP A 26 10.97 -9.85 14.56
C ASP A 26 9.94 -8.71 14.64
N GLU A 27 9.19 -8.68 15.74
CA GLU A 27 8.18 -7.65 16.02
C GLU A 27 8.63 -6.58 17.03
N LYS A 28 9.95 -6.45 17.27
CA LYS A 28 10.48 -5.43 18.19
C LYS A 28 11.62 -4.65 17.54
N HIS A 29 11.25 -3.53 16.93
CA HIS A 29 11.93 -2.22 16.97
C HIS A 29 11.52 -1.38 15.76
N VAL A 30 10.47 -0.57 15.93
CA VAL A 30 10.23 0.61 15.10
C VAL A 30 10.31 1.81 16.03
N ALA A 31 11.13 2.80 15.69
CA ALA A 31 11.41 3.94 16.53
C ALA A 31 10.13 4.74 16.83
N THR A 32 9.83 4.92 18.11
CA THR A 32 8.79 5.81 18.61
C THR A 32 9.30 7.24 18.57
N ILE A 33 8.64 8.11 17.81
CA ILE A 33 8.97 9.54 17.79
C ILE A 33 7.81 10.32 18.37
N ILE A 34 8.12 11.14 19.38
CA ILE A 34 7.20 12.07 20.04
C ILE A 34 7.09 13.30 19.12
N ALA A 35 5.95 13.45 18.46
CA ALA A 35 5.65 14.70 17.75
C ALA A 35 5.29 15.78 18.78
N GLY A 36 6.08 16.86 18.84
CA GLY A 36 5.76 18.06 19.61
C GLY A 36 4.45 18.68 19.13
N GLY A 37 3.57 19.02 20.08
CA GLY A 37 2.20 19.43 19.80
C GLY A 37 2.06 20.77 19.09
N SER A 38 1.25 20.79 18.04
CA SER A 38 0.34 21.86 17.63
C SER A 38 -0.43 21.37 16.40
N ASP A 39 -1.75 21.51 16.40
CA ASP A 39 -2.70 21.00 15.39
C ASP A 39 -2.52 21.62 13.98
N ALA A 40 -1.54 22.50 13.78
CA ALA A 40 -1.11 22.96 12.46
C ALA A 40 -0.02 22.03 11.89
N VAL A 41 -0.42 21.07 11.05
CA VAL A 41 0.50 20.09 10.44
C VAL A 41 1.52 20.75 9.48
N THR A 42 1.19 21.91 8.92
CA THR A 42 2.04 22.71 8.02
C THR A 42 3.29 23.25 8.70
N GLY A 43 4.47 22.97 8.14
CA GLY A 43 5.77 23.44 8.61
C GLY A 43 6.46 22.52 9.62
N HIS A 44 5.75 21.52 10.15
CA HIS A 44 6.35 20.56 11.09
C HIS A 44 7.29 19.59 10.37
N ILE A 45 8.46 19.38 10.99
CA ILE A 45 9.43 18.38 10.54
C ILE A 45 9.13 17.06 11.24
N ILE A 46 8.91 16.02 10.44
CA ILE A 46 8.74 14.65 10.88
C ILE A 46 10.01 13.90 10.51
N SER A 47 10.91 13.71 11.48
CA SER A 47 12.07 12.84 11.31
C SER A 47 11.68 11.39 11.58
N THR A 48 12.32 10.45 10.90
CA THR A 48 12.17 9.01 11.10
C THR A 48 13.48 8.29 10.76
N THR A 49 13.74 7.15 11.38
CA THR A 49 14.90 6.32 11.05
C THR A 49 14.46 5.15 10.18
N ILE A 50 15.04 5.04 8.99
CA ILE A 50 14.79 4.00 8.01
C ILE A 50 16.08 3.19 7.81
N GLY A 51 15.97 1.88 7.64
CA GLY A 51 17.13 1.00 7.49
C GLY A 51 17.62 0.39 8.80
N GLY A 52 18.61 -0.50 8.69
CA GLY A 52 19.08 -1.38 9.78
C GLY A 52 18.77 -2.87 9.58
N LYS A 53 18.40 -3.31 8.38
CA LYS A 53 18.28 -4.74 8.03
C LYS A 53 19.54 -5.20 7.28
N ASN A 54 20.02 -6.40 7.57
CA ASN A 54 21.15 -7.07 6.88
C ASN A 54 22.48 -6.27 6.86
N GLY A 55 22.76 -5.45 7.88
CA GLY A 55 24.04 -4.73 8.00
C GLY A 55 24.09 -3.34 7.35
N GLU A 56 23.02 -2.88 6.72
CA GLU A 56 22.90 -1.51 6.20
C GLU A 56 22.84 -0.48 7.36
N PRO A 57 23.54 0.67 7.25
CA PRO A 57 23.48 1.72 8.27
C PRO A 57 22.07 2.31 8.38
N LYS A 58 21.63 2.55 9.61
CA LYS A 58 20.40 3.31 9.90
C LYS A 58 20.55 4.72 9.32
N ARG A 59 19.56 5.16 8.53
CA ARG A 59 19.51 6.51 7.98
C ARG A 59 18.35 7.27 8.60
N THR A 60 18.60 8.47 9.08
CA THR A 60 17.54 9.39 9.45
C THR A 60 17.05 10.11 8.20
N ILE A 61 15.73 10.12 7.99
CA ILE A 61 15.06 10.86 6.93
C ILE A 61 14.05 11.80 7.56
N SER A 62 13.94 13.01 7.05
CA SER A 62 13.14 14.09 7.59
C SER A 62 12.18 14.62 6.55
N TYR A 63 10.92 14.78 6.94
CA TYR A 63 9.85 15.26 6.08
C TYR A 63 9.32 16.59 6.59
N MET A 64 9.37 17.62 5.77
CA MET A 64 8.67 18.87 6.05
C MET A 64 7.24 18.76 5.50
N ALA A 65 6.25 18.73 6.39
CA ALA A 65 4.86 18.70 5.98
C ALA A 65 4.44 20.05 5.38
N GLU A 66 3.92 20.04 4.16
CA GLU A 66 3.64 21.27 3.39
C GLU A 66 2.16 21.64 3.43
N ARG A 67 1.25 20.69 3.23
CA ARG A 67 -0.20 20.94 3.26
C ARG A 67 -1.00 19.65 3.38
N VAL A 68 -2.21 19.75 3.94
CA VAL A 68 -3.19 18.66 3.89
C VAL A 68 -3.75 18.57 2.47
N VAL A 69 -3.73 17.36 1.89
CA VAL A 69 -4.24 17.07 0.54
C VAL A 69 -5.45 16.14 0.55
N GLY A 70 -5.74 15.48 1.68
CA GLY A 70 -6.92 14.66 1.85
C GLY A 70 -7.27 14.44 3.32
N THR A 71 -8.56 14.40 3.61
CA THR A 71 -9.11 14.00 4.91
C THR A 71 -10.16 12.92 4.67
N GLY A 72 -10.18 11.90 5.52
CA GLY A 72 -11.14 10.80 5.41
C GLY A 72 -11.36 10.11 6.75
N SER A 73 -12.26 9.14 6.75
CA SER A 73 -12.59 8.35 7.95
C SER A 73 -11.39 7.65 8.59
N PHE A 74 -10.36 7.36 7.79
CA PHE A 74 -9.18 6.62 8.23
C PHE A 74 -8.02 7.51 8.70
N GLY A 75 -8.11 8.83 8.48
CA GLY A 75 -7.06 9.77 8.89
C GLY A 75 -6.83 10.90 7.90
N VAL A 76 -5.60 11.40 7.89
CA VAL A 76 -5.21 12.60 7.12
C VAL A 76 -4.07 12.25 6.18
N VAL A 77 -4.15 12.78 4.96
CA VAL A 77 -3.07 12.72 3.97
C VAL A 77 -2.51 14.12 3.80
N PHE A 78 -1.21 14.26 3.93
CA PHE A 78 -0.51 15.51 3.68
C PHE A 78 0.58 15.34 2.64
N GLN A 79 0.77 16.37 1.82
CA GLN A 79 1.96 16.53 1.00
C GLN A 79 3.11 16.94 1.91
N ALA A 80 4.26 16.33 1.70
CA ALA A 80 5.48 16.67 2.40
C ALA A 80 6.68 16.67 1.44
N LYS A 81 7.75 17.35 1.84
CA LYS A 81 9.03 17.33 1.14
C LYS A 81 10.06 16.59 1.97
N CYS A 82 10.69 15.57 1.39
CA CYS A 82 11.87 14.94 1.97
C CYS A 82 13.02 15.94 1.96
N ILE A 83 13.59 16.25 3.12
CA ILE A 83 14.63 17.27 3.25
C ILE A 83 15.93 16.79 2.61
N GLU A 84 16.25 15.51 2.76
CA GLU A 84 17.51 14.92 2.31
C GLU A 84 17.57 14.75 0.79
N THR A 85 16.44 14.47 0.13
CA THR A 85 16.38 14.22 -1.32
C THR A 85 15.73 15.35 -2.11
N GLY A 86 15.02 16.27 -1.44
CA GLY A 86 14.17 17.27 -2.07
C GLY A 86 12.89 16.71 -2.69
N GLU A 87 12.65 15.40 -2.61
CA GLU A 87 11.51 14.73 -3.23
C GLU A 87 10.19 15.08 -2.52
N THR A 88 9.16 15.41 -3.30
CA THR A 88 7.79 15.56 -2.79
C THR A 88 7.13 14.18 -2.64
N VAL A 89 6.53 13.95 -1.47
CA VAL A 89 5.86 12.70 -1.10
C VAL A 89 4.46 12.96 -0.54
N ALA A 90 3.61 11.93 -0.54
CA ALA A 90 2.35 11.94 0.18
C ALA A 90 2.51 11.08 1.45
N ILE A 91 2.11 11.60 2.61
CA ILE A 91 2.13 10.86 3.86
C ILE A 91 0.70 10.70 4.37
N LYS A 92 0.21 9.46 4.38
CA LYS A 92 -1.09 9.10 4.96
C LYS A 92 -0.87 8.67 6.41
N LYS A 93 -1.35 9.48 7.35
CA LYS A 93 -1.29 9.25 8.79
C LYS A 93 -2.62 8.68 9.27
N VAL A 94 -2.58 7.45 9.79
CA VAL A 94 -3.75 6.70 10.26
C VAL A 94 -3.56 6.30 11.72
N LEU A 95 -4.64 6.36 12.51
CA LEU A 95 -4.62 5.87 13.89
C LEU A 95 -4.41 4.36 13.88
N GLN A 96 -3.44 3.87 14.66
CA GLN A 96 -3.06 2.48 14.70
C GLN A 96 -3.52 1.82 16.01
N ASP A 97 -4.44 0.86 15.90
CA ASP A 97 -4.71 -0.06 17.00
C ASP A 97 -3.52 -1.02 17.16
N LYS A 98 -2.90 -1.02 18.35
CA LYS A 98 -1.74 -1.88 18.69
C LYS A 98 -2.06 -3.38 18.56
N ARG A 99 -3.34 -3.77 18.57
CA ARG A 99 -3.78 -5.18 18.54
C ARG A 99 -3.88 -5.76 17.13
N TYR A 100 -3.93 -4.91 16.09
CA TYR A 100 -4.24 -5.36 14.73
C TYR A 100 -3.18 -4.92 13.73
N LYS A 101 -2.84 -5.81 12.78
CA LYS A 101 -2.03 -5.42 11.63
C LYS A 101 -2.86 -4.57 10.68
N ASN A 102 -2.26 -3.49 10.17
CA ASN A 102 -2.92 -2.64 9.19
C ASN A 102 -2.95 -3.34 7.82
N ARG A 103 -4.15 -3.68 7.34
CA ARG A 103 -4.34 -4.38 6.05
C ARG A 103 -3.86 -3.57 4.86
N GLU A 104 -4.08 -2.26 4.88
CA GLU A 104 -3.64 -1.37 3.80
C GLU A 104 -2.12 -1.42 3.65
N LEU A 105 -1.37 -1.35 4.76
CA LEU A 105 0.08 -1.53 4.74
C LEU A 105 0.50 -2.89 4.16
N GLN A 106 -0.19 -3.98 4.55
CA GLN A 106 0.13 -5.31 4.02
C GLN A 106 -0.09 -5.39 2.51
N ILE A 107 -1.21 -4.85 2.03
CA ILE A 107 -1.52 -4.78 0.59
C ILE A 107 -0.48 -3.94 -0.14
N MET A 108 -0.20 -2.73 0.35
CA MET A 108 0.72 -1.80 -0.30
C MET A 108 2.16 -2.31 -0.39
N ARG A 109 2.58 -3.22 0.51
CA ARG A 109 3.89 -3.90 0.41
C ARG A 109 3.95 -4.98 -0.68
N SER A 110 2.82 -5.45 -1.16
CA SER A 110 2.72 -6.55 -2.14
C SER A 110 2.46 -6.07 -3.58
N ILE A 111 2.36 -4.75 -3.78
CA ILE A 111 2.03 -4.14 -5.08
C ILE A 111 3.21 -3.29 -5.57
N ASP A 112 3.54 -3.46 -6.84
CA ASP A 112 4.52 -2.65 -7.56
C ASP A 112 4.11 -2.58 -9.04
N HIS A 113 3.56 -1.44 -9.46
CA HIS A 113 3.09 -1.23 -10.82
C HIS A 113 3.00 0.26 -11.15
N CYS A 114 3.37 0.66 -12.37
CA CYS A 114 3.43 2.08 -12.75
C CYS A 114 2.07 2.81 -12.67
N ASN A 115 0.95 2.10 -12.82
CA ASN A 115 -0.41 2.66 -12.70
C ASN A 115 -1.08 2.42 -11.33
N VAL A 116 -0.29 2.06 -10.32
CA VAL A 116 -0.73 1.91 -8.92
C VAL A 116 0.21 2.75 -8.04
N ILE A 117 -0.33 3.34 -6.98
CA ILE A 117 0.46 4.14 -6.05
C ILE A 117 1.50 3.26 -5.33
N SER A 118 2.75 3.69 -5.30
CA SER A 118 3.85 2.99 -4.65
C SER A 118 4.03 3.44 -3.21
N LEU A 119 4.19 2.47 -2.30
CA LEU A 119 4.67 2.69 -0.94
C LEU A 119 6.19 2.77 -0.94
N LYS A 120 6.73 3.93 -0.56
CA LYS A 120 8.18 4.10 -0.42
C LYS A 120 8.68 3.45 0.87
N HIS A 121 8.03 3.74 1.99
CA HIS A 121 8.28 3.14 3.31
C HIS A 121 7.16 3.52 4.29
N CYS A 122 7.26 3.06 5.53
CA CYS A 122 6.33 3.41 6.60
C CYS A 122 7.06 3.59 7.93
N PHE A 123 6.48 4.35 8.84
CA PHE A 123 6.98 4.51 10.21
C PHE A 123 5.84 4.77 11.18
N PHE A 124 6.09 4.51 12.46
CA PHE A 124 5.14 4.81 13.53
C PHE A 124 5.50 6.13 14.21
N SER A 125 4.50 6.85 14.69
CA SER A 125 4.67 8.06 15.50
C SER A 125 3.68 8.03 16.65
N THR A 126 4.06 8.57 17.80
CA THR A 126 3.18 8.63 18.97
C THR A 126 2.93 10.10 19.33
N THR A 127 1.67 10.43 19.64
CA THR A 127 1.32 11.77 20.11
C THR A 127 1.65 11.93 21.60
N SER A 128 1.60 13.16 22.10
CA SER A 128 1.70 13.43 23.55
C SER A 128 0.62 12.72 24.38
N ARG A 129 -0.46 12.25 23.75
CA ARG A 129 -1.57 11.49 24.37
C ARG A 129 -1.39 9.96 24.29
N ASP A 130 -0.19 9.48 23.98
CA ASP A 130 0.14 8.05 23.74
C ASP A 130 -0.69 7.38 22.64
N GLU A 131 -1.23 8.16 21.70
CA GLU A 131 -1.92 7.62 20.54
C GLU A 131 -0.89 7.21 19.49
N LEU A 132 -0.92 5.93 19.11
CA LEU A 132 -0.04 5.38 18.08
C LEU A 132 -0.62 5.65 16.70
N PHE A 133 0.19 6.19 15.81
CA PHE A 133 -0.15 6.39 14.41
C PHE A 133 0.80 5.64 13.50
N LEU A 134 0.26 5.05 12.44
CA LEU A 134 1.00 4.53 11.30
C LEU A 134 1.04 5.61 10.21
N ASN A 135 2.24 5.89 9.71
CA ASN A 135 2.47 6.84 8.63
C ASN A 135 2.96 6.06 7.40
N LEU A 136 2.16 6.12 6.33
CA LEU A 136 2.49 5.50 5.04
C LEU A 136 3.07 6.59 4.14
N VAL A 137 4.36 6.46 3.78
CA VAL A 137 5.02 7.39 2.87
C VAL A 137 4.95 6.84 1.46
N MET A 138 4.28 7.58 0.59
CA MET A 138 3.95 7.20 -0.78
C MET A 138 4.54 8.21 -1.75
N GLU A 139 4.66 7.83 -3.01
CA GLU A 139 4.88 8.81 -4.07
C GLU A 139 3.77 9.87 -4.08
N PHE A 140 4.10 11.10 -4.48
CA PHE A 140 3.13 12.17 -4.63
C PHE A 140 2.69 12.30 -6.09
N VAL A 141 1.39 12.41 -6.31
CA VAL A 141 0.80 12.72 -7.62
C VAL A 141 -0.08 13.97 -7.46
N PRO A 142 0.08 15.02 -8.29
CA PRO A 142 -0.44 16.36 -7.97
C PRO A 142 -1.97 16.48 -7.93
N GLU A 143 -2.67 15.76 -8.79
CA GLU A 143 -4.11 15.93 -8.97
C GLU A 143 -4.85 14.61 -8.84
N SER A 144 -6.15 14.69 -8.50
CA SER A 144 -7.07 13.57 -8.65
C SER A 144 -7.89 13.74 -9.91
N LEU A 145 -8.34 12.63 -10.50
CA LEU A 145 -9.23 12.65 -11.65
C LEU A 145 -10.52 13.42 -11.32
N TYR A 146 -10.98 13.38 -10.07
CA TYR A 146 -12.08 14.24 -9.60
C TYR A 146 -11.81 15.73 -9.84
N ARG A 147 -10.63 16.23 -9.43
CA ARG A 147 -10.26 17.65 -9.62
C ARG A 147 -10.10 18.01 -11.09
N VAL A 148 -9.53 17.11 -11.89
CA VAL A 148 -9.43 17.27 -13.35
C VAL A 148 -10.83 17.37 -13.99
N LEU A 149 -11.75 16.46 -13.64
CA LEU A 149 -13.13 16.48 -14.14
C LEU A 149 -13.88 17.75 -13.69
N LYS A 150 -13.69 18.17 -12.45
CA LYS A 150 -14.26 19.41 -11.91
C LYS A 150 -13.77 20.63 -12.70
N HIS A 151 -12.47 20.70 -13.01
CA HIS A 151 -11.90 21.79 -13.80
C HIS A 151 -12.56 21.91 -15.19
N TYR A 152 -12.73 20.80 -15.91
CA TYR A 152 -13.46 20.82 -17.20
C TYR A 152 -14.91 21.25 -17.04
N LYS A 153 -15.60 20.74 -16.00
CA LYS A 153 -16.98 21.13 -15.69
C LYS A 153 -17.10 22.63 -15.43
N ASP A 154 -16.21 23.19 -14.62
CA ASP A 154 -16.24 24.61 -14.23
C ASP A 154 -15.97 25.52 -15.46
N MET A 155 -15.14 25.06 -16.40
CA MET A 155 -14.94 25.71 -17.71
C MET A 155 -16.08 25.48 -18.71
N LYS A 156 -17.12 24.72 -18.34
CA LYS A 156 -18.22 24.29 -19.24
C LYS A 156 -17.72 23.55 -20.49
N GLN A 157 -16.60 22.84 -20.35
CA GLN A 157 -16.01 22.03 -21.41
C GLN A 157 -16.12 20.55 -21.07
N ARG A 158 -16.09 19.71 -22.11
CA ARG A 158 -15.90 18.27 -21.94
C ARG A 158 -14.42 17.94 -22.00
N MET A 159 -14.00 16.95 -21.21
CA MET A 159 -12.67 16.38 -21.36
C MET A 159 -12.49 15.84 -22.79
N PRO A 160 -11.43 16.23 -23.51
CA PRO A 160 -11.10 15.65 -24.80
C PRO A 160 -11.05 14.11 -24.76
N LEU A 161 -11.62 13.47 -25.79
CA LEU A 161 -11.78 12.02 -25.83
C LEU A 161 -10.44 11.27 -25.76
N ILE A 162 -9.35 11.88 -26.22
CA ILE A 162 -8.00 11.33 -26.11
C ILE A 162 -7.60 11.11 -24.65
N TYR A 163 -7.87 12.07 -23.75
CA TYR A 163 -7.57 11.93 -22.33
C TYR A 163 -8.47 10.92 -21.65
N VAL A 164 -9.74 10.85 -22.05
CA VAL A 164 -10.66 9.80 -21.57
C VAL A 164 -10.09 8.42 -21.89
N LYS A 165 -9.69 8.17 -23.16
CA LYS A 165 -9.09 6.89 -23.57
C LYS A 165 -7.79 6.60 -22.81
N LEU A 166 -6.91 7.59 -22.72
CA LEU A 166 -5.61 7.46 -22.06
C LEU A 166 -5.74 7.13 -20.58
N TYR A 167 -6.60 7.85 -19.86
CA TYR A 167 -6.81 7.62 -18.43
C TYR A 167 -7.53 6.30 -18.16
N MET A 168 -8.58 5.99 -18.91
CA MET A 168 -9.29 4.71 -18.75
C MET A 168 -8.38 3.50 -19.01
N TYR A 169 -7.54 3.56 -20.04
CA TYR A 169 -6.56 2.50 -20.32
C TYR A 169 -5.62 2.26 -19.13
N GLN A 170 -5.04 3.32 -18.58
CA GLN A 170 -4.12 3.22 -17.44
C GLN A 170 -4.81 2.73 -16.16
N ILE A 171 -6.05 3.17 -15.90
CA ILE A 171 -6.85 2.67 -14.78
C ILE A 171 -7.07 1.16 -14.93
N PHE A 172 -7.54 0.70 -16.09
CA PHE A 172 -7.78 -0.72 -16.32
C PHE A 172 -6.50 -1.55 -16.29
N ARG A 173 -5.37 -1.00 -16.75
CA ARG A 173 -4.06 -1.67 -16.62
C ARG A 173 -3.65 -1.85 -15.17
N GLY A 174 -3.81 -0.83 -14.33
CA GLY A 174 -3.57 -0.91 -12.89
C GLY A 174 -4.51 -1.91 -12.19
N LEU A 175 -5.79 -1.90 -12.55
CA LEU A 175 -6.78 -2.85 -12.04
C LEU A 175 -6.47 -4.29 -12.45
N ALA A 176 -6.13 -4.52 -13.72
CA ALA A 176 -5.74 -5.84 -14.21
C ALA A 176 -4.55 -6.39 -13.42
N TYR A 177 -3.53 -5.57 -13.15
CA TYR A 177 -2.41 -5.96 -12.31
C TYR A 177 -2.85 -6.39 -10.90
N ILE A 178 -3.57 -5.54 -10.15
CA ILE A 178 -3.95 -5.87 -8.76
C ILE A 178 -4.91 -7.06 -8.68
N HIS A 179 -5.74 -7.28 -9.70
CA HIS A 179 -6.65 -8.42 -9.75
C HIS A 179 -5.93 -9.73 -10.03
N THR A 180 -4.94 -9.72 -10.92
CA THR A 180 -4.32 -10.96 -11.44
C THR A 180 -3.11 -11.42 -10.66
N VAL A 181 -2.27 -10.48 -10.19
CA VAL A 181 -1.00 -10.82 -9.56
C VAL A 181 -1.19 -11.11 -8.06
N PRO A 182 -1.69 -10.17 -7.23
CA PRO A 182 -1.91 -10.44 -5.80
C PRO A 182 -3.36 -10.85 -5.43
N GLY A 183 -4.29 -10.93 -6.40
CA GLY A 183 -5.69 -11.30 -6.12
C GLY A 183 -6.46 -10.27 -5.29
N ILE A 184 -6.13 -8.98 -5.43
CA ILE A 184 -6.68 -7.88 -4.62
C ILE A 184 -7.85 -7.23 -5.33
N CYS A 185 -8.99 -7.11 -4.65
CA CYS A 185 -10.06 -6.22 -5.08
C CYS A 185 -9.95 -4.87 -4.35
N HIS A 186 -9.92 -3.76 -5.11
CA HIS A 186 -9.82 -2.41 -4.56
C HIS A 186 -11.05 -2.00 -3.74
N ARG A 187 -12.25 -2.35 -4.22
CA ARG A 187 -13.58 -2.10 -3.61
C ARG A 187 -14.01 -0.63 -3.40
N ASP A 188 -13.14 0.34 -3.67
CA ASP A 188 -13.48 1.78 -3.58
C ASP A 188 -12.95 2.59 -4.78
N ILE A 189 -13.26 2.13 -6.00
CA ILE A 189 -12.87 2.84 -7.23
C ILE A 189 -13.83 3.99 -7.49
N LYS A 190 -13.29 5.21 -7.46
CA LYS A 190 -13.99 6.48 -7.71
C LYS A 190 -12.99 7.54 -8.17
N PRO A 191 -13.41 8.64 -8.83
CA PRO A 191 -12.49 9.65 -9.37
C PRO A 191 -11.53 10.28 -8.34
N GLN A 192 -11.90 10.29 -7.05
CA GLN A 192 -11.04 10.79 -5.97
C GLN A 192 -9.84 9.87 -5.70
N ASN A 193 -9.99 8.56 -5.95
CA ASN A 193 -8.98 7.52 -5.71
C ASN A 193 -8.17 7.18 -6.98
N ILE A 194 -8.32 8.00 -8.02
CA ILE A 194 -7.51 7.94 -9.23
C ILE A 194 -6.69 9.23 -9.28
N LEU A 195 -5.38 9.12 -9.13
CA LEU A 195 -4.47 10.24 -9.22
C LEU A 195 -3.96 10.41 -10.65
N VAL A 196 -3.74 11.66 -11.03
CA VAL A 196 -3.31 12.07 -12.36
C VAL A 196 -2.22 13.13 -12.21
N ASP A 197 -1.12 12.96 -12.93
CA ASP A 197 -0.21 14.06 -13.23
C ASP A 197 -0.65 14.71 -14.55
N PRO A 198 -1.21 15.94 -14.53
CA PRO A 198 -1.70 16.58 -15.75
C PRO A 198 -0.62 16.93 -16.77
N LEU A 199 0.67 16.98 -16.37
CA LEU A 199 1.78 17.29 -17.27
C LEU A 199 2.22 16.05 -18.05
N SER A 200 2.43 14.93 -17.35
CA SER A 200 2.86 13.67 -17.97
C SER A 200 1.71 12.77 -18.42
N HIS A 201 0.48 13.08 -17.98
CA HIS A 201 -0.71 12.23 -18.11
C HIS A 201 -0.57 10.83 -17.46
N GLN A 202 0.38 10.66 -16.54
CA GLN A 202 0.53 9.44 -15.75
C GLN A 202 -0.66 9.30 -14.79
N VAL A 203 -1.28 8.12 -14.78
CA VAL A 203 -2.40 7.79 -13.89
C VAL A 203 -2.00 6.71 -12.89
N LYS A 204 -2.40 6.88 -11.63
CA LYS A 204 -2.15 5.93 -10.53
C LYS A 204 -3.40 5.70 -9.69
N VAL A 205 -3.77 4.44 -9.51
CA VAL A 205 -4.83 4.03 -8.55
C VAL A 205 -4.27 4.14 -7.14
N CYS A 206 -5.01 4.75 -6.22
CA CYS A 206 -4.60 4.95 -4.82
C CYS A 206 -5.72 4.61 -3.83
N ASP A 207 -5.39 4.66 -2.53
CA ASP A 207 -6.29 4.42 -1.39
C ASP A 207 -6.78 2.96 -1.26
N PHE A 208 -5.90 2.11 -0.74
CA PHE A 208 -6.16 0.69 -0.52
C PHE A 208 -6.78 0.40 0.86
N GLY A 209 -7.27 1.42 1.57
CA GLY A 209 -7.90 1.26 2.89
C GLY A 209 -9.13 0.33 2.88
N SER A 210 -9.86 0.32 1.76
CA SER A 210 -11.00 -0.57 1.53
C SER A 210 -10.63 -1.86 0.81
N ALA A 211 -9.38 -2.05 0.37
CA ALA A 211 -9.01 -3.18 -0.45
C ALA A 211 -8.99 -4.51 0.33
N LYS A 212 -9.14 -5.62 -0.39
CA LYS A 212 -9.13 -6.97 0.20
C LYS A 212 -8.61 -7.99 -0.80
N ILE A 213 -7.74 -8.90 -0.33
CA ILE A 213 -7.39 -10.12 -1.07
C ILE A 213 -8.61 -11.04 -1.08
N LEU A 214 -9.06 -11.42 -2.28
CA LEU A 214 -10.17 -12.32 -2.46
C LEU A 214 -9.65 -13.76 -2.49
N VAL A 215 -10.20 -14.61 -1.63
CA VAL A 215 -9.94 -16.05 -1.66
C VAL A 215 -11.01 -16.69 -2.53
N CYS A 216 -10.61 -17.39 -3.58
CA CYS A 216 -11.54 -18.19 -4.36
C CYS A 216 -11.91 -19.42 -3.53
N THR A 217 -13.12 -19.45 -2.97
CA THR A 217 -13.67 -20.67 -2.38
C THR A 217 -14.17 -21.54 -3.53
N CYS A 218 -13.30 -22.41 -4.05
CA CYS A 218 -13.77 -23.54 -4.84
C CYS A 218 -14.56 -24.44 -3.89
N SER A 219 -15.89 -24.43 -3.96
CA SER A 219 -16.68 -25.51 -3.39
C SER A 219 -16.25 -26.79 -4.08
N ASN A 220 -15.53 -27.66 -3.37
CA ASN A 220 -15.39 -29.06 -3.78
C ASN A 220 -16.78 -29.69 -3.67
N ASP A 221 -17.61 -29.50 -4.70
CA ASP A 221 -18.78 -30.35 -4.90
C ASP A 221 -18.29 -31.67 -5.51
N ASN A 222 -17.63 -32.46 -4.67
CA ASN A 222 -17.25 -33.83 -4.92
C ASN A 222 -17.78 -34.68 -3.76
N SER A 223 -19.11 -34.76 -3.64
CA SER A 223 -19.73 -35.90 -2.95
C SER A 223 -21.18 -36.10 -3.35
N LYS A 224 -21.38 -37.19 -4.12
CA LYS A 224 -22.56 -38.07 -4.24
C LYS A 224 -23.12 -38.18 -5.67
N LYS A 225 -22.43 -39.00 -6.46
CA LYS A 225 -23.10 -40.02 -7.27
C LYS A 225 -22.73 -41.38 -6.71
#